data_AF-A0A1G2BJX8-F1
#
_entry.id   AF-A0A1G2BJX8-F1
#
_cell.length_a   1.000
_cell.length_b   1.000
_cell.length_c   1.000
_cell.angle_alpha   90.00
_cell.angle_beta   90.00
_cell.angle_gamma   90.00
#
_symmetry.space_group_name_H-M   'P 1'
#
loop_
_entity.id
_entity.type
_entity.pdbx_description
1 polymer ?
#
loop_
_entity_poly.entity_id
_entity_poly.type
_entity_poly.pdbx_seq_one_letter_code
_entity_poly.pdbx_strand_id
1 'polypeptide(L)'
;MAEVKRRDGESFESLIRRFSRRTLQSGKLLQAKKIRFHRKPTSSLAKKESALRRNKMRGQREYLKRIGRLDETTERRRRYW
;
A
#
# COMPACT_ATOMS: atom_id res chain seq x y z
N MET A 1 13.68 -9.35 11.47
CA MET A 1 12.57 -8.83 12.30
C MET A 1 12.25 -7.38 11.96
N ALA A 2 11.11 -6.83 12.43
CA ALA A 2 10.98 -5.38 12.59
C ALA A 2 11.21 -5.11 14.08
N GLU A 3 12.46 -4.86 14.46
CA GLU A 3 12.82 -4.60 15.86
C GLU A 3 12.77 -3.10 16.12
N VAL A 4 12.11 -2.68 17.20
CA VAL A 4 12.06 -1.30 17.64
C VAL A 4 12.44 -1.27 19.12
N LYS A 5 13.59 -0.68 19.43
CA LYS A 5 14.03 -0.44 20.80
C LYS A 5 13.41 0.85 21.34
N ARG A 6 13.19 0.88 22.66
CA ARG A 6 12.74 2.08 23.38
C ARG A 6 13.87 3.12 23.36
N ARG A 7 13.51 4.38 23.17
CA ARG A 7 14.43 5.52 23.29
C ARG A 7 14.33 6.14 24.69
N ASP A 8 15.40 6.77 25.14
CA ASP A 8 15.41 7.48 26.42
C ASP A 8 14.47 8.69 26.36
N GLY A 9 13.65 8.87 27.40
CA GLY A 9 12.61 9.90 27.45
C GLY A 9 11.33 9.59 26.65
N GLU A 10 11.20 8.41 26.03
CA GLU A 10 10.00 8.03 25.28
C GLU A 10 8.90 7.43 26.17
N SER A 11 7.66 7.91 25.99
CA SER A 11 6.45 7.28 26.51
C SER A 11 6.15 5.97 25.79
N PHE A 12 5.62 4.99 26.53
CA PHE A 12 5.27 3.67 25.99
C PHE A 12 4.32 3.74 24.78
N GLU A 13 3.38 4.69 24.77
CA GLU A 13 2.45 4.85 23.64
C GLU A 13 3.17 5.24 22.34
N SER A 14 4.15 6.14 22.42
CA SER A 14 4.96 6.58 21.27
C SER A 14 5.78 5.42 20.68
N LEU A 15 6.29 4.53 21.55
CA LEU A 15 6.99 3.32 21.14
C LEU A 15 6.07 2.40 20.34
N ILE A 16 4.85 2.14 20.84
CA ILE A 16 3.85 1.29 20.17
C ILE A 16 3.43 1.89 18.83
N ARG A 17 3.21 3.20 18.74
CA ARG A 17 2.89 3.87 17.47
C ARG A 17 3.99 3.68 16.43
N ARG A 18 5.26 3.81 16.84
CA ARG A 18 6.41 3.59 15.95
C ARG A 18 6.51 2.13 15.52
N PHE A 19 6.33 1.19 16.45
CA PHE A 19 6.31 -0.24 16.15
C PHE A 19 5.22 -0.60 15.14
N SER A 20 4.00 -0.13 15.35
CA SER A 20 2.87 -0.36 14.44
C SER A 20 3.15 0.21 13.05
N ARG A 21 3.65 1.46 12.97
CA ARG A 21 4.03 2.07 11.68
C ARG A 21 5.12 1.28 10.96
N ARG A 22 6.17 0.86 11.68
CA ARG A 22 7.28 0.08 11.12
C ARG A 22 6.82 -1.29 10.65
N THR A 23 5.91 -1.92 11.38
CA THR A 23 5.33 -3.22 11.02
C THR A 23 4.48 -3.12 9.76
N LEU A 24 3.64 -2.09 9.65
CA LEU A 24 2.85 -1.81 8.44
C LEU A 24 3.75 -1.53 7.22
N GLN A 25 4.72 -0.62 7.37
CA GLN A 25 5.69 -0.27 6.32
C GLN A 25 6.54 -1.47 5.88
N SER A 26 6.84 -2.40 6.79
CA SER A 26 7.62 -3.59 6.45
C SER A 26 6.92 -4.52 5.46
N GLY A 27 5.60 -4.36 5.24
CA GLY A 27 4.82 -5.18 4.31
C GLY A 27 4.67 -6.64 4.73
N LYS A 28 5.26 -7.07 5.84
CA LYS A 28 5.24 -8.47 6.32
C LYS A 28 3.81 -8.96 6.58
N LEU A 29 2.97 -8.10 7.14
CA LEU A 29 1.56 -8.41 7.37
C LEU A 29 0.81 -8.61 6.04
N LEU A 30 1.11 -7.80 5.02
CA LEU A 30 0.53 -7.96 3.68
C LEU A 30 1.01 -9.24 3.02
N GLN A 31 2.30 -9.57 3.14
CA GLN A 31 2.87 -10.80 2.61
C GLN A 31 2.26 -12.03 3.31
N ALA A 32 2.17 -12.03 4.64
CA ALA A 32 1.53 -13.10 5.41
C ALA A 32 0.07 -13.32 4.96
N LYS A 33 -0.70 -12.24 4.78
CA LYS A 33 -2.07 -12.31 4.24
C LYS A 33 -2.12 -12.84 2.80
N LYS A 34 -1.14 -12.48 1.97
CA LYS A 34 -1.05 -12.89 0.56
C LYS A 34 -0.78 -14.39 0.41
N ILE A 35 0.10 -14.95 1.25
CA ILE A 35 0.52 -16.36 1.18
C ILE A 35 -0.30 -17.29 2.08
N ARG A 36 -1.23 -16.76 2.88
CA ARG A 36 -2.07 -17.53 3.82
C ARG A 36 -2.79 -18.72 3.18
N PHE A 37 -3.14 -18.61 1.89
CA PHE A 37 -3.84 -19.65 1.14
C PHE A 37 -3.13 -19.92 -0.18
N HIS A 38 -3.20 -21.18 -0.63
CA HIS A 38 -2.71 -21.55 -1.95
C HIS A 38 -3.46 -20.79 -3.05
N ARG A 39 -2.71 -20.27 -4.01
CA ARG A 39 -3.23 -19.61 -5.22
C ARG A 39 -2.59 -20.24 -6.43
N LYS A 40 -3.40 -20.63 -7.41
CA LYS A 40 -2.91 -21.11 -8.71
C LYS A 40 -2.10 -20.00 -9.40
N PRO A 41 -1.03 -20.33 -10.16
CA PRO A 41 -0.29 -19.35 -10.93
C PRO A 41 -1.21 -18.67 -11.96
N THR A 42 -0.98 -17.38 -12.21
CA THR A 42 -1.78 -16.61 -13.17
C THR A 42 -1.40 -16.95 -14.60
N SER A 43 -2.41 -17.15 -15.46
CA SER A 43 -2.21 -17.36 -16.90
C SER A 43 -1.68 -16.10 -17.60
N SER A 44 -1.09 -16.27 -18.78
CA SER A 44 -0.60 -15.16 -19.61
C SER A 44 -1.70 -14.15 -19.96
N LEU A 45 -2.90 -14.64 -20.29
CA LEU A 45 -4.07 -13.81 -20.56
C LEU A 45 -4.47 -12.98 -19.33
N ALA A 46 -4.59 -13.61 -18.15
CA ALA A 46 -4.95 -12.91 -16.93
C ALA A 46 -3.93 -11.83 -16.53
N LYS A 47 -2.63 -12.09 -16.78
CA LYS A 47 -1.57 -11.09 -16.60
C LYS A 47 -1.74 -9.89 -17.56
N LYS A 48 -2.05 -10.15 -18.83
CA LYS A 48 -2.29 -9.13 -19.86
C LYS A 48 -3.51 -8.27 -19.52
N GLU A 49 -4.64 -8.87 -19.18
CA GLU A 49 -5.86 -8.16 -18.81
C GLU A 49 -5.65 -7.26 -17.56
N SER A 50 -4.94 -7.79 -16.55
CA SER A 50 -4.58 -7.01 -15.38
C SER A 50 -3.73 -5.78 -15.73
N ALA A 51 -2.77 -5.94 -16.66
CA ALA A 51 -1.93 -4.83 -17.13
C ALA A 51 -2.73 -3.78 -17.92
N LEU A 52 -3.61 -4.22 -18.84
CA LEU A 52 -4.49 -3.34 -19.60
C LEU A 52 -5.42 -2.55 -18.67
N ARG A 53 -6.01 -3.21 -17.67
CA ARG A 53 -6.83 -2.56 -16.65
C ARG A 53 -6.03 -1.49 -15.90
N ARG A 54 -4.80 -1.77 -15.47
CA ARG A 54 -3.94 -0.77 -14.79
C ARG A 54 -3.69 0.45 -15.67
N ASN A 55 -3.38 0.25 -16.95
CA ASN A 55 -3.18 1.35 -17.90
C ASN A 55 -4.45 2.18 -18.10
N LYS A 56 -5.61 1.54 -18.28
CA LYS A 56 -6.90 2.23 -18.39
C LYS A 56 -7.20 3.10 -17.17
N MET A 57 -7.03 2.54 -15.97
CA MET A 57 -7.26 3.28 -14.72
C MET A 57 -6.27 4.45 -14.54
N ARG A 58 -5.02 4.30 -15.01
CA ARG A 58 -4.03 5.39 -15.00
C ARG A 58 -4.47 6.53 -15.91
N GLY A 59 -4.83 6.24 -17.17
CA GLY A 59 -5.30 7.26 -18.10
C GLY A 59 -6.58 7.98 -17.64
N GLN A 60 -7.53 7.22 -17.06
CA GLN A 60 -8.73 7.82 -16.46
C GLN A 60 -8.39 8.79 -15.31
N ARG A 61 -7.44 8.44 -14.45
CA ARG A 61 -7.00 9.31 -13.34
C ARG A 61 -6.29 10.55 -13.85
N GLU A 62 -5.40 10.42 -14.83
CA GLU A 62 -4.70 11.57 -15.45
C GLU A 62 -5.69 12.53 -16.10
N TYR A 63 -6.69 12.00 -16.81
CA TYR A 63 -7.77 12.81 -17.38
C TYR A 63 -8.59 13.53 -16.31
N LEU A 64 -9.03 12.81 -15.27
CA LEU A 64 -9.80 13.37 -14.14
C LEU A 64 -9.00 14.46 -13.40
N LYS A 65 -7.69 14.28 -13.26
CA LYS A 65 -6.78 15.26 -12.69
C LYS A 65 -6.70 16.51 -13.56
N ARG A 66 -6.56 16.35 -14.87
CA ARG A 66 -6.49 17.47 -15.83
C ARG A 66 -7.76 18.33 -15.84
N ILE A 67 -8.94 17.72 -15.70
CA ILE A 67 -10.22 18.45 -15.66
C ILE A 67 -10.59 18.98 -14.27
N GLY A 68 -9.71 18.85 -13.26
CA GLY A 68 -9.94 19.34 -11.90
C GLY A 68 -11.01 18.59 -11.10
N ARG A 69 -11.49 17.44 -11.59
CA ARG A 69 -12.49 16.61 -10.88
C ARG A 69 -11.86 15.61 -9.90
N LEU A 70 -10.54 15.54 -9.85
CA LEU A 70 -9.79 14.72 -8.89
C LEU A 70 -9.25 15.64 -7.78
N ASP A 71 -9.82 15.53 -6.58
CA ASP A 71 -9.37 16.32 -5.43
C ASP A 71 -7.94 15.90 -5.02
N GLU A 72 -7.00 16.85 -4.99
CA GLU A 72 -5.57 16.65 -4.70
C GLU A 72 -5.35 16.03 -3.31
N THR A 73 -6.27 16.28 -2.38
CA THR A 73 -6.24 15.71 -1.03
C THR A 73 -6.42 14.19 -1.05
N THR A 74 -7.23 13.68 -1.97
CA THR A 74 -7.41 12.25 -2.24
C THR A 74 -6.16 11.57 -2.80
N GLU A 75 -5.36 12.29 -3.60
CA GLU A 75 -4.08 11.77 -4.14
C GLU A 75 -3.02 11.61 -3.05
N ARG A 76 -2.91 12.58 -2.11
CA ARG A 76 -1.97 12.49 -0.99
C ARG A 76 -2.32 11.32 -0.07
N ARG A 77 -3.61 11.16 0.27
CA ARG A 77 -4.06 10.15 1.26
C ARG A 77 -3.79 8.70 0.83
N ARG A 78 -3.77 8.42 -0.48
CA ARG A 78 -3.43 7.09 -1.04
C ARG A 78 -1.93 6.80 -1.14
N ARG A 79 -1.08 7.83 -1.07
CA ARG A 79 0.39 7.67 -1.19
C ARG A 79 1.05 7.24 0.12
N TYR A 80 0.34 7.41 1.25
CA TYR A 80 0.81 7.14 2.61
C TYR A 80 0.11 5.94 3.29
N TRP A 81 -0.72 5.19 2.56
CA TRP A 81 -1.40 3.96 3.01
C TRP A 81 -1.00 2.76 2.16
#